data_AF-A0A9E2NQR2-F1
#
_entry.id   AF-A0A9E2NQR2-F1
#
_cell.length_a   1.000
_cell.length_b   1.000
_cell.length_c   1.000
_cell.angle_alpha   90.00
_cell.angle_beta   90.00
_cell.angle_gamma   90.00
#
_symmetry.space_group_name_H-M   'P 1'
#
loop_
_entity.id
_entity.type
_entity.pdbx_description
1 polymer ?
#
loop_
_entity_poly.entity_id
_entity_poly.type
_entity_poly.pdbx_seq_one_letter_code
_entity_poly.pdbx_strand_id
1 'polypeptide(L)'
;MSIFQKPDRHHLIVTSCVLVWIFIVNIAAIVLGLISWPLFFVTIFFFGLGASPKNIPSIFVGGTLGLAAALGLYAGTFGLAPSLGLLGAFAVSIGIVLTVIILGGTVCPVACNNVAFAYLTVATVNFEEITPALIGNHLVTLWVGGAIILGGSILAAKLGEKLAGPAHK
;
A
#
# COMPACT_ATOMS: atom_id res chain seq x y z
N MET A 1 17.47 5.27 -15.55
CA MET A 1 16.83 5.51 -16.87
C MET A 1 16.18 6.88 -16.81
N SER A 2 16.45 7.74 -17.81
CA SER A 2 15.86 9.08 -17.90
C SER A 2 14.35 8.96 -18.12
N ILE A 3 13.57 9.73 -17.36
CA ILE A 3 12.10 9.79 -17.40
C ILE A 3 11.58 10.27 -18.77
N PHE A 4 12.47 10.83 -19.61
CA PHE A 4 12.16 11.38 -20.93
C PHE A 4 12.66 10.54 -22.11
N GLN A 5 13.17 9.33 -21.87
CA GLN A 5 13.57 8.45 -22.95
C GLN A 5 12.32 7.79 -23.56
N LYS A 6 12.13 7.94 -24.87
CA LYS A 6 10.96 7.38 -25.58
C LYS A 6 10.92 5.86 -25.31
N PRO A 7 9.84 5.35 -24.69
CA PRO A 7 9.76 3.93 -24.38
C PRO A 7 9.73 3.11 -25.67
N ASP A 8 10.44 1.99 -25.66
CA ASP A 8 10.41 1.04 -26.78
C ASP A 8 9.00 0.43 -26.93
N ARG A 9 8.66 -0.01 -28.14
CA ARG A 9 7.36 -0.63 -28.46
C ARG A 9 7.04 -1.81 -27.55
N HIS A 10 8.02 -2.65 -27.23
CA HIS A 10 7.85 -3.79 -26.34
C HIS A 10 7.48 -3.32 -24.93
N HIS A 11 8.24 -2.38 -24.35
CA HIS A 11 7.90 -1.81 -23.05
C HIS A 11 6.51 -1.16 -23.04
N LEU A 12 6.13 -0.43 -24.09
CA LEU A 12 4.79 0.18 -24.21
C LEU A 12 3.67 -0.86 -24.18
N ILE A 13 3.81 -1.97 -24.91
CA ILE A 13 2.79 -3.04 -24.96
C ILE A 13 2.62 -3.67 -23.58
N VAL A 14 3.72 -4.05 -22.92
CA VAL A 14 3.68 -4.67 -21.58
C VAL A 14 3.01 -3.73 -20.57
N THR A 15 3.46 -2.49 -20.49
CA THR A 15 2.92 -1.51 -19.55
C THR A 15 1.45 -1.18 -19.84
N SER A 16 1.02 -1.17 -21.11
CA SER A 16 -0.38 -0.97 -21.48
C SER A 16 -1.27 -2.12 -20.99
N CYS A 17 -0.83 -3.39 -21.12
CA CYS A 17 -1.59 -4.52 -20.61
C CYS A 17 -1.78 -4.44 -19.08
N VAL A 18 -0.71 -4.08 -18.36
CA VAL A 18 -0.76 -3.91 -16.89
C VAL A 18 -1.69 -2.74 -16.51
N LEU A 19 -1.61 -1.62 -17.23
CA LEU A 19 -2.48 -0.46 -17.03
C LEU A 19 -3.96 -0.81 -17.20
N VAL A 20 -4.31 -1.54 -18.26
CA VAL A 20 -5.69 -1.97 -18.52
C VAL A 20 -6.20 -2.83 -17.37
N TRP A 21 -5.39 -3.75 -16.86
CA TRP A 21 -5.77 -4.57 -15.71
C TRP A 21 -6.01 -3.73 -14.45
N ILE A 22 -5.08 -2.85 -14.10
CA ILE A 22 -5.20 -1.95 -12.95
C ILE A 22 -6.47 -1.11 -13.05
N PHE A 23 -6.76 -0.58 -14.24
CA PHE A 23 -7.95 0.21 -14.50
C PHE A 23 -9.24 -0.60 -14.25
N ILE A 24 -9.31 -1.83 -14.76
CA ILE A 24 -10.45 -2.73 -14.54
C ILE A 24 -10.68 -2.98 -13.05
N VAL A 25 -9.62 -3.32 -12.30
CA VAL A 25 -9.75 -3.63 -10.87
C VAL A 25 -10.18 -2.39 -10.07
N ASN A 26 -9.69 -1.20 -10.43
CA ASN A 26 -10.11 0.04 -9.76
C ASN A 26 -11.58 0.40 -10.04
N ILE A 27 -12.06 0.21 -11.27
CA ILE A 27 -13.50 0.37 -11.57
C ILE A 27 -14.33 -0.63 -10.75
N ALA A 28 -13.90 -1.89 -10.70
CA ALA A 28 -14.60 -2.91 -9.93
C ALA A 28 -14.65 -2.55 -8.44
N ALA A 29 -13.56 -2.02 -7.86
CA ALA A 29 -13.53 -1.59 -6.47
C ALA A 29 -14.54 -0.47 -6.17
N ILE A 30 -14.70 0.50 -7.08
CA ILE A 30 -15.70 1.56 -6.97
C ILE A 30 -17.12 0.99 -7.04
N VAL A 31 -17.40 0.12 -8.01
CA VAL A 31 -18.73 -0.50 -8.19
C VAL A 31 -19.13 -1.35 -6.99
N LEU A 32 -18.17 -2.03 -6.37
CA LEU A 32 -18.40 -2.83 -5.16
C LEU A 32 -18.43 -2.01 -3.86
N GLY A 33 -18.23 -0.69 -3.93
CA GLY A 33 -18.22 0.19 -2.75
C GLY A 33 -17.06 -0.07 -1.80
N LEU A 34 -15.94 -0.59 -2.29
CA LEU A 34 -14.76 -0.87 -1.46
C LEU A 34 -14.06 0.43 -1.08
N ILE A 35 -13.55 0.49 0.16
CA ILE A 35 -12.63 1.56 0.55
C ILE A 35 -11.36 1.39 -0.26
N SER A 36 -11.19 2.20 -1.30
CA SER A 36 -10.29 1.91 -2.41
C SER A 36 -8.85 2.42 -2.19
N TRP A 37 -8.62 3.34 -1.27
CA TRP A 37 -7.29 3.92 -1.04
C TRP A 37 -6.18 2.88 -0.77
N PRO A 38 -6.40 1.78 -0.01
CA PRO A 38 -5.39 0.75 0.16
C PRO A 38 -4.95 0.14 -1.18
N LEU A 39 -5.90 -0.07 -2.10
CA LEU A 39 -5.63 -0.64 -3.42
C LEU A 39 -4.68 0.24 -4.25
N PHE A 40 -4.87 1.56 -4.19
CA PHE A 40 -3.98 2.52 -4.83
C PHE A 40 -2.57 2.44 -4.26
N PHE A 41 -2.44 2.37 -2.93
CA PHE A 41 -1.13 2.28 -2.28
C PHE A 41 -0.41 0.95 -2.55
N VAL A 42 -1.13 -0.16 -2.62
CA VAL A 42 -0.56 -1.45 -3.11
C VAL A 42 0.06 -1.26 -4.50
N THR A 43 -0.65 -0.60 -5.40
CA THR A 43 -0.20 -0.36 -6.78
C THR A 43 1.01 0.58 -6.83
N ILE A 44 0.96 1.70 -6.10
CA ILE A 44 2.05 2.68 -6.02
C ILE A 44 3.32 2.03 -5.51
N PHE A 45 3.25 1.26 -4.41
CA PHE A 45 4.44 0.63 -3.86
C PHE A 45 4.96 -0.52 -4.70
N PHE A 46 4.08 -1.27 -5.37
CA PHE A 46 4.53 -2.30 -6.30
C PHE A 46 5.42 -1.70 -7.40
N PHE A 47 4.96 -0.64 -8.07
CA PHE A 47 5.78 0.03 -9.09
C PHE A 47 6.94 0.82 -8.52
N GLY A 48 6.74 1.54 -7.42
CA GLY A 48 7.79 2.32 -6.75
C GLY A 48 8.95 1.47 -6.25
N LEU A 49 8.70 0.20 -5.94
CA LEU A 49 9.71 -0.80 -5.58
C LEU A 49 10.17 -1.64 -6.79
N GLY A 50 9.94 -1.19 -8.02
CA GLY A 50 10.46 -1.83 -9.23
C GLY A 50 9.67 -3.03 -9.74
N ALA A 51 8.38 -3.13 -9.42
CA ALA A 51 7.44 -4.15 -9.92
C ALA A 51 7.92 -5.60 -9.74
N SER A 52 8.65 -5.86 -8.65
CA SER A 52 9.23 -7.17 -8.36
C SER A 52 8.33 -8.01 -7.44
N PRO A 53 8.04 -9.27 -7.77
CA PRO A 53 7.31 -10.17 -6.88
C PRO A 53 7.96 -10.35 -5.50
N LYS A 54 9.27 -10.14 -5.39
CA LYS A 54 10.01 -10.21 -4.11
C LYS A 54 9.58 -9.14 -3.11
N ASN A 55 9.03 -8.02 -3.60
CA ASN A 55 8.63 -6.90 -2.76
C ASN A 55 7.17 -7.01 -2.29
N ILE A 56 6.42 -7.97 -2.83
CA ILE A 56 5.02 -8.24 -2.45
C ILE A 56 4.87 -8.42 -0.93
N PRO A 57 5.63 -9.30 -0.25
CA PRO A 57 5.50 -9.47 1.20
C PRO A 57 5.67 -8.16 1.97
N SER A 58 6.67 -7.35 1.60
CA SER A 58 6.92 -6.06 2.25
C SER A 58 5.76 -5.07 2.07
N ILE A 59 5.04 -5.14 0.95
CA ILE A 59 3.87 -4.29 0.67
C ILE A 59 2.69 -4.68 1.57
N PHE A 60 2.35 -5.97 1.62
CA PHE A 60 1.19 -6.43 2.40
C PHE A 60 1.45 -6.40 3.90
N VAL A 61 2.61 -6.90 4.35
CA VAL A 61 2.98 -6.92 5.76
C VAL A 61 3.21 -5.51 6.26
N GLY A 62 3.92 -4.67 5.48
CA GLY A 62 4.09 -3.25 5.79
C GLY A 62 2.77 -2.51 5.85
N GLY A 63 1.90 -2.65 4.84
CA GLY A 63 0.57 -2.03 4.84
C GLY A 63 -0.30 -2.46 6.02
N THR A 64 -0.23 -3.75 6.39
CA THR A 64 -0.94 -4.28 7.57
C THR A 64 -0.43 -3.65 8.85
N LEU A 65 0.89 -3.58 9.02
CA LEU A 65 1.49 -2.93 10.18
C LEU A 65 1.12 -1.44 10.23
N GLY A 66 1.12 -0.74 9.10
CA GLY A 66 0.73 0.67 9.03
C GLY A 66 -0.71 0.92 9.46
N LEU A 67 -1.65 0.09 9.00
CA LEU A 67 -3.06 0.16 9.44
C LEU A 67 -3.20 -0.16 10.93
N ALA A 68 -2.54 -1.21 11.41
CA ALA A 68 -2.55 -1.58 12.83
C ALA A 68 -1.93 -0.47 13.70
N ALA A 69 -0.85 0.14 13.25
CA ALA A 69 -0.20 1.27 13.91
C ALA A 69 -1.11 2.50 13.97
N ALA A 70 -1.90 2.76 12.91
CA ALA A 70 -2.88 3.84 12.93
C ALA A 70 -3.99 3.59 13.97
N LEU A 71 -4.48 2.35 14.08
CA LEU A 71 -5.44 1.98 15.13
C LEU A 71 -4.82 2.12 16.53
N GLY A 72 -3.56 1.70 16.70
CA GLY A 72 -2.82 1.87 17.94
C GLY A 72 -2.64 3.35 18.30
N LEU A 73 -2.35 4.20 17.32
CA LEU A 73 -2.25 5.65 17.50
C LEU A 73 -3.59 6.24 17.92
N TYR A 74 -4.69 5.83 17.29
CA TYR A 74 -6.05 6.26 17.63
C TYR A 74 -6.36 5.87 19.08
N ALA A 75 -6.21 4.59 19.41
CA ALA A 75 -6.49 4.06 20.75
C ALA A 75 -5.62 4.74 21.82
N GLY A 76 -4.33 4.94 21.55
CA GLY A 76 -3.41 5.62 22.47
C GLY A 76 -3.77 7.09 22.67
N THR A 77 -4.06 7.81 21.59
CA THR A 77 -4.40 9.24 21.64
C THR A 77 -5.66 9.49 22.46
N PHE A 78 -6.74 8.75 22.19
CA PHE A 78 -8.00 8.95 22.91
C PHE A 78 -8.03 8.27 24.28
N GLY A 79 -7.30 7.16 24.46
CA GLY A 79 -7.21 6.45 25.74
C GLY A 79 -6.36 7.17 26.78
N LEU A 80 -5.28 7.83 26.37
CA LEU A 80 -4.39 8.58 27.28
C LEU A 80 -4.84 10.04 27.48
N ALA A 81 -5.77 10.54 26.66
CA ALA A 81 -6.25 11.92 26.73
C ALA A 81 -6.75 12.36 28.12
N PRO A 82 -7.46 11.53 28.91
CA PRO A 82 -7.91 11.91 30.25
C PRO A 82 -6.77 12.22 31.23
N SER A 83 -5.59 11.62 31.03
CA SER A 83 -4.45 11.75 31.94
C SER A 83 -3.43 12.79 31.46
N LEU A 84 -3.22 12.91 30.15
CA LEU A 84 -2.14 13.72 29.56
C LEU A 84 -2.63 14.93 28.77
N GLY A 85 -3.95 15.11 28.63
CA GLY A 85 -4.55 15.98 27.63
C GLY A 85 -4.35 15.44 26.22
N LEU A 86 -5.10 15.98 25.26
CA LEU A 86 -5.11 15.46 23.88
C LEU A 86 -3.74 15.57 23.19
N LEU A 87 -3.07 16.72 23.32
CA LEU A 87 -1.76 16.95 22.70
C LEU A 87 -0.68 16.04 23.30
N GLY A 88 -0.67 15.88 24.63
CA GLY A 88 0.28 15.01 25.33
C GLY A 88 0.06 13.54 24.98
N ALA A 89 -1.20 13.10 24.95
CA ALA A 89 -1.58 11.75 24.56
C ALA A 89 -1.18 11.44 23.10
N PHE A 90 -1.45 12.36 22.18
CA PHE A 90 -1.02 12.22 20.78
C PHE A 90 0.51 12.14 20.66
N ALA A 91 1.24 13.07 21.28
CA ALA A 91 2.70 13.14 21.20
C ALA A 91 3.38 11.86 21.71
N VAL A 92 2.91 11.31 22.83
CA VAL A 92 3.41 10.04 23.36
C VAL A 92 3.07 8.88 22.41
N SER A 93 1.81 8.81 21.95
CA SER A 93 1.35 7.71 21.11
C SER A 93 2.06 7.69 19.75
N ILE A 94 2.21 8.84 19.10
CA ILE A 94 2.94 8.95 17.83
C ILE A 94 4.43 8.68 18.03
N GLY A 95 5.03 9.15 19.13
CA GLY A 95 6.42 8.85 19.46
C GLY A 95 6.67 7.36 19.57
N ILE A 96 5.78 6.61 20.23
CA ILE A 96 5.88 5.15 20.34
C ILE A 96 5.72 4.49 18.97
N VAL A 97 4.66 4.84 18.23
CA VAL A 97 4.38 4.25 16.91
C VAL A 97 5.53 4.48 15.93
N LEU A 98 6.05 5.70 15.85
CA LEU A 98 7.18 6.04 14.99
C LEU A 98 8.45 5.31 15.44
N THR A 99 8.68 5.18 16.74
CA THR A 99 9.81 4.40 17.26
C THR A 99 9.74 2.95 16.79
N VAL A 100 8.57 2.31 16.91
CA VAL A 100 8.35 0.92 16.46
C VAL A 100 8.60 0.76 14.97
N ILE A 101 8.09 1.66 14.13
CA ILE A 101 8.24 1.55 12.68
C ILE A 101 9.68 1.88 12.24
N ILE A 102 10.28 2.95 12.75
CA ILE A 102 11.60 3.42 12.30
C ILE A 102 12.71 2.52 12.84
N LEU A 103 12.77 2.33 14.17
CA LEU A 103 13.81 1.48 14.76
C LEU A 103 13.57 0.00 14.46
N GLY A 104 12.31 -0.44 14.47
CA GLY A 104 11.95 -1.80 14.11
C GLY A 104 12.32 -2.15 12.67
N GLY A 105 12.47 -1.16 11.77
CA GLY A 105 12.94 -1.38 10.40
C GLY A 105 14.36 -1.92 10.31
N THR A 106 15.18 -1.72 11.35
CA THR A 106 16.53 -2.32 11.43
C THR A 106 16.49 -3.81 11.79
N VAL A 107 15.39 -4.29 12.37
CA VAL A 107 15.21 -5.67 12.86
C VAL A 107 14.27 -6.48 11.95
N CYS A 108 13.14 -5.89 11.54
CA CYS A 108 12.12 -6.51 10.69
C CYS A 108 11.73 -5.58 9.52
N PRO A 109 12.62 -5.38 8.52
CA PRO A 109 12.38 -4.48 7.39
C PRO A 109 11.22 -4.92 6.48
N VAL A 110 10.76 -6.17 6.57
CA VAL A 110 9.57 -6.65 5.85
C VAL A 110 8.29 -6.02 6.39
N ALA A 111 8.19 -5.79 7.71
CA ALA A 111 7.02 -5.18 8.33
C ALA A 111 7.23 -3.68 8.58
N CYS A 112 8.35 -3.33 9.20
CA CYS A 112 8.68 -1.97 9.58
C CYS A 112 9.41 -1.27 8.44
N ASN A 113 8.66 -0.65 7.51
CA ASN A 113 9.22 0.00 6.33
C ASN A 113 8.40 1.21 5.87
N ASN A 114 8.82 1.81 4.75
CA ASN A 114 8.16 2.98 4.16
C ASN A 114 6.70 2.70 3.76
N VAL A 115 6.33 1.45 3.48
CA VAL A 115 4.93 1.07 3.23
C VAL A 115 4.12 1.23 4.52
N ALA A 116 4.61 0.70 5.64
CA ALA A 116 3.95 0.87 6.94
C ALA A 116 3.79 2.34 7.30
N PHE A 117 4.82 3.15 7.08
CA PHE A 117 4.77 4.58 7.36
C PHE A 117 3.73 5.31 6.49
N ALA A 118 3.64 4.97 5.20
CA ALA A 118 2.67 5.58 4.30
C ALA A 118 1.23 5.19 4.64
N TYR A 119 0.98 3.92 4.95
CA TYR A 119 -0.36 3.48 5.37
C TYR A 119 -0.78 4.12 6.70
N LEU A 120 0.14 4.23 7.67
CA LEU A 120 -0.08 5.01 8.89
C LEU A 120 -0.48 6.45 8.54
N THR A 121 0.32 7.12 7.70
CA THR A 121 0.11 8.53 7.36
C THR A 121 -1.27 8.75 6.74
N VAL A 122 -1.63 7.99 5.71
CA VAL A 122 -2.91 8.14 5.01
C VAL A 122 -4.08 7.81 5.94
N ALA A 123 -3.97 6.73 6.71
CA ALA A 123 -4.96 6.35 7.70
C ALA A 123 -5.19 7.50 8.71
N THR A 124 -4.15 8.22 9.10
CA THR A 124 -4.26 9.34 10.04
C THR A 124 -4.79 10.64 9.44
N VAL A 125 -4.87 10.77 8.11
CA VAL A 125 -5.46 11.97 7.48
C VAL A 125 -6.94 12.06 7.79
N ASN A 126 -7.65 10.93 7.79
CA ASN A 126 -9.02 10.86 8.26
C ASN A 126 -9.12 9.90 9.44
N PHE A 127 -8.73 10.39 10.61
CA PHE A 127 -8.62 9.57 11.81
C PHE A 127 -9.97 8.97 12.27
N GLU A 128 -11.08 9.56 11.86
CA GLU A 128 -12.44 9.07 12.11
C GLU A 128 -12.77 7.78 11.32
N GLU A 129 -12.07 7.51 10.22
CA GLU A 129 -12.24 6.26 9.45
C GLU A 129 -11.44 5.11 10.06
N ILE A 130 -10.49 5.39 10.96
CA ILE A 130 -9.65 4.37 11.60
C ILE A 130 -10.28 3.92 12.92
N THR A 131 -11.40 3.23 12.78
CA THR A 131 -12.09 2.59 13.89
C THR A 131 -11.91 1.07 13.83
N PRO A 132 -12.04 0.37 14.97
CA PRO A 132 -12.08 -1.10 14.98
C PRO A 132 -13.13 -1.68 14.03
N ALA A 133 -14.23 -0.94 13.78
CA ALA A 133 -15.30 -1.37 12.88
C ALA A 133 -14.92 -1.27 11.39
N LEU A 134 -14.10 -0.27 11.02
CA LEU A 134 -13.74 0.00 9.63
C LEU A 134 -12.39 -0.61 9.22
N ILE A 135 -11.48 -0.85 10.17
CA ILE A 135 -10.15 -1.39 9.88
C ILE A 135 -10.19 -2.75 9.16
N GLY A 136 -11.21 -3.57 9.45
CA GLY A 136 -11.44 -4.82 8.74
C GLY A 136 -11.62 -4.61 7.24
N ASN A 137 -12.36 -3.57 6.83
CA ASN A 137 -12.57 -3.24 5.42
C ASN A 137 -11.28 -2.80 4.75
N HIS A 138 -10.47 -1.97 5.42
CA HIS A 138 -9.15 -1.58 4.89
C HIS A 138 -8.22 -2.78 4.72
N LEU A 139 -8.22 -3.72 5.67
CA LEU A 139 -7.43 -4.95 5.61
C LEU A 139 -7.92 -5.89 4.51
N VAL A 140 -9.23 -6.01 4.30
CA VAL A 140 -9.80 -6.80 3.19
C VAL A 140 -9.42 -6.19 1.85
N THR A 141 -9.56 -4.87 1.66
CA THR A 141 -9.10 -4.21 0.42
C THR A 141 -7.60 -4.40 0.24
N LEU A 142 -6.80 -4.22 1.29
CA LEU A 142 -5.35 -4.42 1.24
C LEU A 142 -5.02 -5.83 0.78
N TRP A 143 -5.51 -6.87 1.46
CA TRP A 143 -5.13 -8.25 1.20
C TRP A 143 -5.80 -8.84 -0.03
N VAL A 144 -7.13 -8.79 -0.10
CA VAL A 144 -7.89 -9.42 -1.19
C VAL A 144 -7.81 -8.57 -2.45
N GLY A 145 -8.14 -7.28 -2.33
CA GLY A 145 -8.04 -6.34 -3.46
C GLY A 145 -6.60 -6.22 -3.96
N GLY A 146 -5.64 -6.09 -3.04
CA GLY A 146 -4.22 -6.05 -3.35
C GLY A 146 -3.74 -7.31 -4.07
N ALA A 147 -4.16 -8.50 -3.63
CA ALA A 147 -3.74 -9.74 -4.27
C ALA A 147 -4.29 -9.85 -5.70
N ILE A 148 -5.53 -9.44 -5.92
CA ILE A 148 -6.16 -9.40 -7.24
C ILE A 148 -5.43 -8.42 -8.16
N ILE A 149 -5.16 -7.20 -7.69
CA ILE A 149 -4.52 -6.19 -8.54
C ILE A 149 -3.08 -6.56 -8.87
N LEU A 150 -2.27 -7.02 -7.91
CA LEU A 150 -0.88 -7.38 -8.17
C LEU A 150 -0.75 -8.70 -8.92
N GLY A 151 -1.51 -9.72 -8.51
CA GLY A 151 -1.50 -11.02 -9.17
C GLY A 151 -1.89 -10.89 -10.64
N GLY A 152 -2.99 -10.19 -10.92
CA GLY A 152 -3.39 -9.95 -12.30
C GLY A 152 -2.46 -8.98 -13.05
N SER A 153 -1.78 -8.04 -12.37
CA SER A 153 -0.75 -7.20 -13.01
C SER A 153 0.43 -8.03 -13.51
N ILE A 154 0.87 -9.02 -12.72
CA ILE A 154 1.94 -9.95 -13.12
C ILE A 154 1.49 -10.80 -14.32
N LEU A 155 0.23 -11.27 -14.32
CA LEU A 155 -0.32 -12.03 -15.44
C LEU A 155 -0.47 -11.17 -16.69
N ALA A 156 -0.93 -9.93 -16.55
CA ALA A 156 -1.06 -8.97 -17.63
C ALA A 156 0.30 -8.61 -18.23
N ALA A 157 1.35 -8.49 -17.42
CA ALA A 157 2.72 -8.28 -17.89
C ALA A 157 3.18 -9.46 -18.77
N LYS A 158 2.98 -10.71 -18.30
CA LYS A 158 3.31 -11.93 -19.07
C LYS A 158 2.53 -12.02 -20.38
N LEU A 159 1.27 -11.59 -20.40
CA LEU A 159 0.48 -11.51 -21.63
C LEU A 159 1.04 -10.44 -22.57
N GLY A 160 1.41 -9.27 -22.04
CA GLY A 160 2.06 -8.21 -22.79
C GLY A 160 3.38 -8.65 -23.42
N GLU A 161 4.21 -9.41 -22.70
CA GLU A 161 5.46 -9.98 -23.22
C GLU A 161 5.20 -10.90 -24.41
N LYS A 162 4.16 -11.76 -24.33
CA LYS A 162 3.75 -12.62 -25.45
C LYS A 162 3.26 -11.81 -26.65
N LEU A 163 2.51 -10.74 -26.41
CA LEU A 163 1.94 -9.87 -27.46
C LEU A 163 3.01 -8.99 -28.12
N ALA A 164 4.03 -8.58 -27.38
CA ALA A 164 5.10 -7.74 -27.88
C ALA A 164 6.05 -8.49 -28.83
N GLY A 165 6.10 -9.82 -28.75
CA GLY A 165 7.04 -10.65 -29.51
C GLY A 165 8.47 -10.56 -28.95
N PRO A 166 9.45 -11.28 -29.55
CA PRO A 166 10.83 -11.22 -29.09
C PRO A 166 11.36 -9.78 -29.15
N ALA A 167 11.92 -9.30 -28.03
CA ALA A 167 12.60 -8.01 -28.00
C ALA A 167 13.73 -8.02 -29.05
N HIS A 168 13.63 -7.16 -30.07
CA HIS A 168 14.75 -6.90 -30.95
C HIS A 168 15.85 -6.27 -30.09
N LYS A 169 16.91 -7.04 -29.85
CA LYS A 169 18.15 -6.58 -29.21
C LYS A 169 18.81 -5.49 -30.06
#